data_AF-A0A7C5SP36-F1
#
_entry.id   AF-A0A7C5SP36-F1
#
_cell.length_a   1.000
_cell.length_b   1.000
_cell.length_c   1.000
_cell.angle_alpha   90.00
_cell.angle_beta   90.00
_cell.angle_gamma   90.00
#
_symmetry.space_group_name_H-M   'P 1'
#
loop_
_entity.id
_entity.type
_entity.pdbx_description
1 polymer ?
#
loop_
_entity_poly.entity_id
_entity_poly.type
_entity_poly.pdbx_seq_one_letter_code
_entity_poly.pdbx_strand_id
1 'polypeptide(L)'
;IVLSDVERAKVNAWLLVIDSEGLAVDVAVAGRKFTGDKVAEAIKSTELESKVKHRILIIPGKAARISGEVEDTTKWRVVVGPMDSSEIGKWLEKNWTPEKIKELMEGAA
;
A
#
# COMPACT_ATOMS: atom_id res chain seq x y z
N ILE A 1 -11.28 9.78 3.73
CA ILE A 1 -10.71 10.58 2.61
C ILE A 1 -10.20 9.70 1.47
N VAL A 2 -9.29 8.74 1.73
CA VAL A 2 -8.68 7.90 0.68
C VAL A 2 -9.71 7.17 -0.19
N LEU A 3 -10.73 6.55 0.41
CA LEU A 3 -11.82 5.88 -0.32
C LEU A 3 -12.47 6.81 -1.35
N SER A 4 -12.90 7.99 -0.92
CA SER A 4 -13.57 8.97 -1.79
C SER A 4 -12.67 9.46 -2.92
N ASP A 5 -11.37 9.61 -2.68
CA ASP A 5 -10.42 9.99 -3.73
C ASP A 5 -10.20 8.86 -4.75
N VAL A 6 -10.11 7.61 -4.30
CA VAL A 6 -10.00 6.42 -5.17
C VAL A 6 -11.26 6.26 -6.04
N GLU A 7 -12.45 6.44 -5.45
CA GLU A 7 -13.72 6.42 -6.18
C GLU A 7 -13.81 7.54 -7.21
N ARG A 8 -13.44 8.77 -6.82
CA ARG A 8 -13.41 9.93 -7.72
C ARG A 8 -12.42 9.74 -8.88
N ALA A 9 -11.30 9.09 -8.61
CA ALA A 9 -10.31 8.72 -9.61
C ALA A 9 -10.76 7.53 -10.49
N LYS A 10 -11.90 6.90 -10.20
CA LYS A 10 -12.45 5.73 -10.90
C LYS A 10 -11.48 4.55 -10.93
N VAL A 11 -10.71 4.40 -9.86
CA VAL A 11 -9.73 3.32 -9.71
C VAL A 11 -10.42 2.14 -9.04
N ASN A 12 -10.33 0.96 -9.66
CA ASN A 12 -10.70 -0.30 -9.00
C ASN A 12 -9.48 -0.85 -8.26
N ALA A 13 -9.53 -0.87 -6.93
CA ALA A 13 -8.44 -1.32 -6.10
C ALA A 13 -8.96 -1.90 -4.77
N TRP A 14 -8.12 -2.73 -4.14
CA TRP A 14 -8.29 -3.12 -2.75
C TRP A 14 -7.65 -2.08 -1.84
N LEU A 15 -8.42 -1.53 -0.91
CA LEU A 15 -7.92 -0.63 0.13
C LEU A 15 -7.76 -1.41 1.44
N LEU A 16 -6.52 -1.71 1.81
CA LEU A 16 -6.21 -2.39 3.07
C LEU A 16 -6.12 -1.37 4.21
N VAL A 17 -7.00 -1.47 5.19
CA VAL A 17 -7.06 -0.56 6.34
C VAL A 17 -6.34 -1.19 7.52
N ILE A 18 -5.33 -0.50 8.04
CA ILE A 18 -4.57 -0.95 9.23
C ILE A 18 -5.19 -0.32 10.46
N ASP A 19 -5.56 -1.14 11.45
CA ASP A 19 -6.00 -0.64 12.74
C ASP A 19 -4.82 0.00 13.49
N SER A 20 -4.84 1.34 13.48
CA SER A 20 -3.87 2.21 14.12
C SER A 20 -4.47 2.92 15.33
N GLU A 21 -5.58 2.41 15.88
CA GLU A 21 -6.32 3.02 16.99
C GLU A 21 -6.86 4.42 16.65
N GLY A 22 -7.19 4.64 15.37
CA GLY A 22 -7.74 5.90 14.87
C GLY A 22 -6.72 7.03 14.64
N LEU A 23 -5.41 6.72 14.66
CA LEU A 23 -4.36 7.71 14.43
C LEU A 23 -4.15 8.02 12.94
N ALA A 24 -3.68 9.24 12.65
CA ALA A 24 -3.20 9.60 11.32
C ALA A 24 -1.95 8.79 10.94
N VAL A 25 -1.69 8.59 9.64
CA VAL A 25 -0.64 7.68 9.13
C VAL A 25 0.76 8.02 9.69
N ASP A 26 1.17 9.28 9.64
CA ASP A 26 2.47 9.74 10.14
C ASP A 26 2.61 9.56 11.65
N VAL A 27 1.55 9.86 12.40
CA VAL A 27 1.49 9.65 13.87
C VAL A 27 1.51 8.16 14.21
N ALA A 28 0.77 7.33 13.48
CA ALA A 28 0.72 5.88 13.68
C ALA A 28 2.09 5.22 13.39
N VAL A 29 2.79 5.68 12.36
CA VAL A 29 4.15 5.22 12.07
C VAL A 29 5.11 5.62 13.20
N ALA A 30 5.09 6.88 13.63
CA ALA A 30 5.92 7.36 14.73
C ALA A 30 5.63 6.62 16.06
N GLY A 31 4.35 6.35 16.33
CA GLY A 31 3.87 5.63 17.51
C GLY A 31 3.93 4.11 17.42
N ARG A 32 4.55 3.53 16.37
CA ARG A 32 4.63 2.08 16.13
C ARG A 32 3.26 1.37 16.12
N LYS A 33 2.22 2.08 15.71
CA LYS A 33 0.86 1.56 15.49
C LYS A 33 0.59 1.20 14.03
N PHE A 34 1.49 1.58 13.11
CA PHE A 34 1.57 1.10 11.74
C PHE A 34 2.96 0.47 11.56
N THR A 35 3.01 -0.85 11.43
CA THR A 35 4.25 -1.66 11.36
C THR A 35 4.15 -2.72 10.28
N GLY A 36 5.27 -3.36 9.93
CA GLY A 36 5.28 -4.48 8.98
C GLY A 36 4.39 -5.63 9.44
N ASP A 37 4.44 -5.97 10.73
CA ASP A 37 3.64 -7.05 11.33
C ASP A 37 2.14 -6.81 11.22
N LYS A 38 1.69 -5.58 11.51
CA LYS A 38 0.27 -5.22 11.38
C LYS A 38 -0.22 -5.28 9.93
N VAL A 39 0.63 -4.90 8.98
CA VAL A 39 0.30 -5.03 7.55
C VAL A 39 0.20 -6.51 7.16
N ALA A 40 1.14 -7.35 7.60
CA ALA A 40 1.11 -8.79 7.33
C ALA A 40 -0.11 -9.47 7.96
N GLU A 41 -0.50 -9.09 9.18
CA GLU A 41 -1.73 -9.55 9.83
C GLU A 41 -2.97 -9.16 9.02
N ALA A 42 -3.04 -7.91 8.57
CA ALA A 42 -4.15 -7.42 7.76
C ALA A 42 -4.26 -8.16 6.41
N ILE A 43 -3.13 -8.47 5.75
CA ILE A 43 -3.12 -9.27 4.51
C ILE A 43 -3.70 -10.66 4.76
N LYS A 44 -3.29 -11.32 5.85
CA LYS A 44 -3.74 -12.67 6.21
C LYS A 44 -5.23 -12.68 6.59
N SER A 45 -5.65 -11.79 7.48
CA SER A 45 -7.03 -11.75 7.99
C SER A 45 -8.05 -11.37 6.92
N THR A 46 -7.64 -10.62 5.91
CA THR A 46 -8.50 -10.25 4.77
C THR A 46 -8.40 -11.22 3.60
N GLU A 47 -7.56 -12.26 3.69
CA GLU A 47 -7.27 -13.22 2.63
C GLU A 47 -6.89 -12.53 1.31
N LEU A 48 -6.18 -11.39 1.38
CA LEU A 48 -5.89 -10.56 0.20
C LEU A 48 -5.11 -11.34 -0.87
N GLU A 49 -4.30 -12.30 -0.43
CA GLU A 49 -3.51 -13.18 -1.29
C GLU A 49 -4.31 -13.96 -2.33
N SER A 50 -5.58 -14.29 -2.04
CA SER A 50 -6.47 -15.00 -2.98
C SER A 50 -7.25 -14.05 -3.89
N LYS A 51 -7.25 -12.74 -3.57
CA LYS A 51 -8.03 -11.70 -4.27
C LYS A 51 -7.24 -10.96 -5.34
N VAL A 52 -5.90 -11.05 -5.31
CA VAL A 52 -5.01 -10.39 -6.29
C VAL A 52 -3.99 -11.37 -6.88
N LYS A 53 -3.65 -11.13 -8.15
CA LYS A 53 -2.70 -11.98 -8.92
C LYS A 53 -1.23 -11.58 -8.75
N HIS A 54 -0.95 -10.53 -8.00
CA HIS A 54 0.39 -10.02 -7.74
C HIS A 54 0.65 -9.96 -6.22
N ARG A 55 1.91 -9.69 -5.86
CA ARG A 55 2.34 -9.46 -4.47
C ARG A 55 3.02 -8.09 -4.37
N ILE A 56 2.25 -7.05 -4.71
CA ILE A 56 2.70 -5.66 -4.69
C ILE A 56 1.74 -4.84 -3.81
N LEU A 57 2.29 -4.08 -2.88
CA LEU A 57 1.60 -3.15 -2.00
C LEU A 57 1.99 -1.72 -2.37
N ILE A 58 1.01 -0.81 -2.41
CA ILE A 58 1.27 0.63 -2.48
C ILE A 58 1.02 1.20 -1.09
N ILE A 59 2.05 1.76 -0.46
CA ILE A 59 1.93 2.42 0.84
C ILE A 59 1.85 3.95 0.69
N PRO A 60 1.22 4.68 1.63
CA PRO A 60 1.23 6.15 1.59
C PRO A 60 2.65 6.71 1.64
N GLY A 61 2.91 7.85 1.00
CA GLY A 61 4.20 8.54 1.08
C GLY A 61 4.63 8.85 2.52
N LYS A 62 3.66 9.15 3.39
CA LYS A 62 3.89 9.37 4.83
C LYS A 62 4.44 8.13 5.58
N ALA A 63 4.27 6.94 5.01
CA ALA A 63 4.76 5.67 5.55
C ALA A 63 6.06 5.20 4.86
N ALA A 64 6.67 6.00 3.97
CA ALA A 64 7.85 5.60 3.21
C ALA A 64 9.00 5.05 4.08
N ARG A 65 9.18 5.60 5.28
CA ARG A 65 10.24 5.20 6.23
C ARG A 65 10.12 3.77 6.76
N ILE A 66 8.96 3.13 6.66
CA ILE A 66 8.77 1.72 7.08
C ILE A 66 8.63 0.78 5.87
N SER A 67 8.84 1.26 4.63
CA SER A 67 8.70 0.43 3.42
C SER A 67 9.52 -0.85 3.48
N GLY A 68 10.79 -0.77 3.87
CA GLY A 68 11.66 -1.94 4.03
C GLY A 68 11.13 -2.93 5.07
N GLU A 69 10.68 -2.46 6.24
CA GLU A 69 10.08 -3.33 7.27
C GLU A 69 8.83 -4.04 6.74
N VAL A 70 7.96 -3.32 6.01
CA VAL A 70 6.76 -3.93 5.42
C VAL A 70 7.13 -4.96 4.36
N GLU A 71 8.08 -4.66 3.47
CA GLU A 71 8.55 -5.59 2.43
C GLU A 71 9.18 -6.84 3.06
N ASP A 72 10.03 -6.67 4.05
CA ASP A 72 10.72 -7.76 4.76
C ASP A 72 9.73 -8.67 5.50
N THR A 73 8.74 -8.11 6.19
CA THR A 73 7.77 -8.90 6.96
C THR A 73 6.73 -9.56 6.06
N THR A 74 6.18 -8.82 5.09
CA THR A 74 5.10 -9.35 4.24
C THR A 74 5.60 -10.24 3.13
N LYS A 75 6.85 -10.05 2.68
CA LYS A 75 7.41 -10.62 1.43
C LYS A 75 6.67 -10.14 0.17
N TRP A 76 5.93 -9.04 0.26
CA TRP A 76 5.34 -8.36 -0.88
C TRP A 76 6.24 -7.20 -1.27
N ARG A 77 6.33 -6.95 -2.57
CA ARG A 77 7.01 -5.76 -3.08
C ARG A 77 6.27 -4.50 -2.62
N VAL A 78 6.96 -3.56 -2.02
CA VAL A 78 6.39 -2.31 -1.51
C VAL A 78 6.79 -1.15 -2.41
N VAL A 79 5.79 -0.42 -2.90
CA VAL A 79 5.97 0.82 -3.65
C VAL A 79 5.42 1.98 -2.84
N VAL A 80 6.17 3.08 -2.79
CA VAL A 80 5.75 4.29 -2.10
C VAL A 80 4.87 5.14 -3.04
N GLY A 81 3.61 5.30 -2.65
CA GLY A 81 2.63 6.15 -3.32
C GLY A 81 2.79 7.64 -2.98
N PRO A 82 1.82 8.48 -3.36
CA PRO A 82 1.87 9.92 -3.12
C PRO A 82 1.75 10.29 -1.63
N MET A 83 2.10 11.52 -1.29
CA MET A 83 1.95 12.08 0.06
C MET A 83 0.49 12.39 0.40
N ASP A 84 -0.31 12.74 -0.61
CA ASP A 84 -1.73 13.10 -0.50
C ASP A 84 -2.59 12.14 -1.34
N SER A 85 -3.75 11.72 -0.81
CA SER A 85 -4.61 10.75 -1.49
C SER A 85 -5.27 11.31 -2.75
N SER A 86 -5.43 12.63 -2.85
CA SER A 86 -6.00 13.27 -4.04
C SER A 86 -5.15 13.08 -5.31
N GLU A 87 -3.87 12.71 -5.15
CA GLU A 87 -2.94 12.44 -6.25
C GLU A 87 -2.91 10.97 -6.71
N ILE A 88 -3.60 10.06 -6.02
CA ILE A 88 -3.57 8.61 -6.30
C ILE A 88 -3.90 8.31 -7.77
N GLY A 89 -4.93 8.96 -8.33
CA GLY A 89 -5.32 8.75 -9.74
C GLY A 89 -4.17 9.04 -10.72
N LYS A 90 -3.61 10.24 -10.66
CA LYS A 90 -2.48 10.65 -11.51
C LYS A 90 -1.23 9.80 -11.28
N TRP A 91 -0.99 9.42 -10.01
CA TRP A 91 0.14 8.58 -9.67
C TRP A 91 0.02 7.18 -10.29
N LEU A 92 -1.18 6.58 -10.25
CA LEU A 92 -1.43 5.26 -10.86
C LEU A 92 -1.34 5.30 -12.38
N GLU A 93 -1.88 6.33 -13.05
CA GLU A 93 -1.74 6.48 -14.50
C GLU A 93 -0.27 6.47 -14.95
N LYS A 94 0.61 7.07 -14.15
CA LYS A 94 2.04 7.12 -14.44
C LYS A 94 2.79 5.87 -14.01
N ASN A 95 2.47 5.28 -12.86
CA ASN A 95 3.34 4.29 -12.19
C ASN A 95 2.74 2.87 -12.16
N TRP A 96 1.49 2.69 -12.57
CA TRP A 96 0.76 1.42 -12.53
C TRP A 96 0.30 0.99 -13.93
N THR A 97 1.23 0.96 -14.88
CA THR A 97 1.02 0.44 -16.24
C THR A 97 1.44 -1.04 -16.32
N PRO A 98 0.97 -1.80 -17.33
CA PRO A 98 1.39 -3.19 -17.50
C PRO A 98 2.90 -3.39 -17.51
N GLU A 99 3.67 -2.49 -18.14
CA GLU A 99 5.14 -2.58 -18.17
C GLU A 99 5.75 -2.36 -16.78
N LYS A 100 5.28 -1.36 -16.03
CA LYS A 100 5.75 -1.11 -14.66
C LYS A 100 5.39 -2.25 -13.71
N ILE A 101 4.18 -2.79 -13.81
CA ILE A 101 3.77 -3.94 -12.98
C ILE A 101 4.68 -5.13 -13.28
N LYS A 102 4.99 -5.39 -14.55
CA LYS A 102 5.92 -6.45 -14.94
C LYS A 102 7.31 -6.23 -14.34
N GLU A 103 7.87 -5.03 -14.47
CA GLU A 103 9.17 -4.66 -13.87
C GLU A 103 9.18 -4.87 -12.35
N LEU A 104 8.13 -4.43 -11.66
CA LEU A 104 7.99 -4.59 -10.20
C LEU A 104 7.89 -6.06 -9.76
N MET A 105 7.30 -6.93 -10.58
CA MET A 105 7.22 -8.36 -10.29
C MET A 105 8.53 -9.09 -10.61
N GLU A 106 9.26 -8.67 -11.64
CA GLU A 106 10.55 -9.28 -12.03
C GLU A 106 11.68 -8.94 -11.05
N GLY A 107 11.60 -7.77 -10.38
CA GLY A 107 12.58 -7.36 -9.36
C GLY A 107 12.41 -7.98 -7.97
N ALA A 108 11.41 -8.83 -7.75
CA ALA A 108 11.12 -9.46 -6.45
C ALA A 108 11.85 -10.80 -6.23
N ALA A 109 13.01 -10.99 -6.86
CA ALA A 109 13.83 -12.20 -6.80
C ALA A 109 14.68 -12.29 -5.53
#